data_AF-A0A6M0G1P6-F1
#
_entry.id   AF-A0A6M0G1P6-F1
#
_cell.length_a   1.000
_cell.length_b   1.000
_cell.length_c   1.000
_cell.angle_alpha   90.00
_cell.angle_beta   90.00
_cell.angle_gamma   90.00
#
_symmetry.space_group_name_H-M   'P 1'
#
loop_
_entity.id
_entity.type
_entity.pdbx_description
1 polymer ?
#
loop_
_entity_poly.entity_id
_entity_poly.type
_entity_poly.pdbx_seq_one_letter_code
_entity_poly.pdbx_strand_id
1 'polypeptide(L)'
;MTKYKTYREVRNTFSPESQKRIAARAEQIKEELRILRTVREMAGVSQEELAERLDVKQPYISQLEGRENITLSTLVGVISALGGSVDIVINFPEQEPVCFAEIETVFSSQLNEN
;
A
#
# COMPACT_ATOMS: atom_id res chain seq x y z
N MET A 1 -23.27 11.85 28.40
CA MET A 1 -22.99 11.45 27.01
C MET A 1 -21.73 12.19 26.55
N THR A 2 -20.62 11.49 26.36
CA THR A 2 -19.37 12.11 25.94
C THR A 2 -19.47 12.50 24.46
N LYS A 3 -19.33 13.78 24.15
CA LYS A 3 -19.53 14.32 22.80
C LYS A 3 -18.26 14.10 21.99
N TYR A 4 -18.29 13.17 21.04
CA TYR A 4 -17.17 12.91 20.13
C TYR A 4 -17.04 14.05 19.12
N LYS A 5 -15.80 14.48 18.87
CA LYS A 5 -15.50 15.44 17.82
C LYS A 5 -15.02 14.69 16.58
N THR A 6 -15.60 15.04 15.45
CA THR A 6 -15.15 14.55 14.14
C THR A 6 -13.75 15.10 13.84
N TYR A 7 -13.00 14.39 12.99
CA TYR A 7 -11.69 14.83 12.52
C TYR A 7 -11.72 16.27 11.98
N ARG A 8 -12.83 16.65 11.31
CA ARG A 8 -13.07 17.98 10.77
C ARG A 8 -13.21 19.04 11.86
N GLU A 9 -13.91 18.73 12.96
CA GLU A 9 -14.08 19.66 14.08
C GLU A 9 -12.78 19.89 14.82
N VAL A 10 -11.95 18.86 14.99
CA VAL A 10 -10.62 18.98 15.61
C VAL A 10 -9.69 19.77 14.70
N ARG A 11 -9.67 19.48 13.40
CA ARG A 11 -8.84 20.21 12.43
C ARG A 11 -9.10 21.72 12.47
N ASN A 12 -10.36 22.11 12.56
CA ASN A 12 -10.79 23.52 12.60
C ASN A 12 -10.41 24.26 13.89
N THR A 13 -10.00 23.56 14.95
CA THR A 13 -9.49 24.23 16.17
C THR A 13 -8.03 24.69 16.04
N PHE A 14 -7.30 24.23 15.02
CA PHE A 14 -5.94 24.70 14.75
C PHE A 14 -5.94 26.02 13.96
N SER A 15 -4.92 26.85 14.20
CA SER A 15 -4.73 28.07 13.44
C SER A 15 -4.47 27.79 11.94
N PRO A 16 -4.80 28.73 11.04
CA PRO A 16 -4.61 28.54 9.60
C PRO A 16 -3.16 28.15 9.21
N GLU A 17 -2.15 28.73 9.88
CA GLU A 17 -0.75 28.38 9.67
C GLU A 17 -0.38 26.99 10.20
N SER A 18 -0.93 26.61 11.36
CA SER A 18 -0.72 25.27 11.93
C SER A 18 -1.32 24.19 11.04
N GLN A 19 -2.51 24.42 10.46
CA GLN A 19 -3.12 23.51 9.48
C GLN A 19 -2.27 23.39 8.21
N LYS A 20 -1.74 24.52 7.69
CA LYS A 20 -0.86 24.52 6.52
C LYS A 20 0.42 23.71 6.76
N ARG A 21 1.05 23.84 7.93
CA ARG A 21 2.23 23.05 8.30
C ARG A 21 1.93 21.56 8.48
N ILE A 22 0.80 21.22 9.11
CA ILE A 22 0.38 19.83 9.33
C ILE A 22 0.08 19.13 7.99
N ALA A 23 -0.59 19.81 7.06
CA ALA A 23 -0.88 19.28 5.72
C ALA A 23 0.39 19.11 4.88
N ALA A 24 1.32 20.07 4.92
CA ALA A 24 2.58 19.97 4.18
C ALA A 24 3.50 18.84 4.68
N ARG A 25 3.51 18.58 6.00
CA ARG A 25 4.29 17.45 6.56
C ARG A 25 3.65 16.09 6.28
N ALA A 26 2.31 16.01 6.29
CA ALA A 26 1.59 14.80 5.93
C ALA A 26 1.82 14.42 4.46
N GLU A 27 2.02 15.42 3.60
CA GLU A 27 2.25 15.20 2.18
C GLU A 27 3.70 14.79 1.86
N GLN A 28 4.73 15.24 2.60
CA GLN A 28 6.08 14.65 2.52
C GLN A 28 6.16 13.21 3.05
N ILE A 29 5.41 12.90 4.11
CA ILE A 29 5.34 11.57 4.73
C ILE A 29 4.56 10.59 3.85
N LYS A 30 3.61 11.12 3.06
CA LYS A 30 3.13 10.40 1.90
C LYS A 30 4.28 10.23 0.94
N GLU A 31 4.83 11.27 0.32
CA GLU A 31 5.79 11.22 -0.80
C GLU A 31 6.98 10.22 -0.71
N GLU A 32 7.37 9.73 0.47
CA GLU A 32 8.07 8.42 0.63
C GLU A 32 7.19 7.21 0.22
N LEU A 33 6.21 7.43 -0.67
CA LEU A 33 4.99 6.63 -0.81
C LEU A 33 5.34 5.23 -1.25
N ARG A 34 4.95 4.31 -0.38
CA ARG A 34 5.28 2.91 -0.45
C ARG A 34 4.72 2.24 -1.69
N ILE A 35 5.50 1.28 -2.16
CA ILE A 35 5.28 0.41 -3.31
C ILE A 35 3.81 0.02 -3.47
N LEU A 36 3.13 -0.45 -2.41
CA LEU A 36 1.74 -0.90 -2.50
C LEU A 36 0.71 0.19 -2.76
N ARG A 37 0.89 1.38 -2.16
CA ARG A 37 -0.01 2.50 -2.46
C ARG A 37 0.17 2.92 -3.90
N THR A 38 1.43 3.03 -4.33
CA THR A 38 1.78 3.38 -5.71
C THR A 38 1.16 2.40 -6.69
N VAL A 39 1.29 1.09 -6.46
CA VAL A 39 0.70 0.08 -7.35
C VAL A 39 -0.83 0.11 -7.32
N ARG A 40 -1.47 0.25 -6.16
CA ARG A 40 -2.94 0.37 -6.10
C ARG A 40 -3.43 1.61 -6.86
N GLU A 41 -2.78 2.74 -6.68
CA GLU A 41 -3.14 3.99 -7.36
C GLU A 41 -2.91 3.89 -8.87
N MET A 42 -1.83 3.24 -9.31
CA MET A 42 -1.60 2.93 -10.73
C MET A 42 -2.67 2.01 -11.31
N ALA A 43 -3.18 1.05 -10.53
CA ALA A 43 -4.26 0.16 -10.95
C ALA A 43 -5.65 0.82 -10.95
N GLY A 44 -5.79 2.06 -10.46
CA GLY A 44 -7.06 2.80 -10.46
C GLY A 44 -8.09 2.31 -9.45
N VAL A 45 -7.67 1.55 -8.43
CA VAL A 45 -8.56 0.86 -7.47
C VAL A 45 -8.62 1.62 -6.14
N SER A 46 -9.81 1.71 -5.55
CA SER A 46 -9.97 2.30 -4.21
C SER A 46 -9.49 1.36 -3.09
N GLN A 47 -9.23 1.89 -1.89
CA GLN A 47 -8.87 1.02 -0.75
C GLN A 47 -10.02 0.08 -0.36
N GLU A 48 -11.27 0.46 -0.60
CA GLU A 48 -12.46 -0.35 -0.34
C GLU A 48 -12.55 -1.49 -1.35
N GLU A 49 -12.40 -1.18 -2.63
CA GLU A 49 -12.44 -2.17 -3.72
C GLU A 49 -11.26 -3.15 -3.65
N LEU A 50 -10.06 -2.70 -3.29
CA LEU A 50 -8.94 -3.61 -3.03
C LEU A 50 -9.21 -4.51 -1.83
N ALA A 51 -9.90 -4.00 -0.81
CA ALA A 51 -10.27 -4.80 0.36
C ALA A 51 -11.28 -5.90 -0.02
N GLU A 52 -12.25 -5.58 -0.86
CA GLU A 52 -13.22 -6.54 -1.39
C GLU A 52 -12.53 -7.63 -2.22
N ARG A 53 -11.60 -7.26 -3.11
CA ARG A 53 -10.84 -8.23 -3.93
C ARG A 53 -9.99 -9.19 -3.09
N LEU A 54 -9.51 -8.73 -1.94
CA LEU A 54 -8.68 -9.51 -1.01
C LEU A 54 -9.49 -10.17 0.11
N ASP A 55 -10.83 -10.02 0.12
CA ASP A 55 -11.73 -10.48 1.19
C ASP A 55 -11.29 -10.02 2.59
N VAL A 56 -10.92 -8.74 2.71
CA VAL A 56 -10.50 -8.08 3.95
C VAL A 56 -11.28 -6.79 4.19
N LYS A 57 -11.10 -6.18 5.35
CA LYS A 57 -11.72 -4.89 5.67
C LYS A 57 -10.87 -3.72 5.18
N GLN A 58 -11.48 -2.64 4.68
CA GLN A 58 -10.75 -1.44 4.22
C GLN A 58 -9.70 -0.89 5.21
N PRO A 59 -9.91 -0.87 6.54
CA PRO A 59 -8.88 -0.43 7.48
C PRO A 59 -7.59 -1.26 7.41
N TYR A 60 -7.70 -2.54 7.04
CA TYR A 60 -6.55 -3.41 6.82
C TYR A 60 -5.72 -2.94 5.62
N ILE A 61 -6.35 -2.53 4.52
CA ILE A 61 -5.67 -1.97 3.34
C ILE A 61 -4.99 -0.64 3.67
N SER A 62 -5.70 0.24 4.37
CA SER A 62 -5.15 1.51 4.83
C SER A 62 -3.90 1.32 5.71
N GLN A 63 -3.94 0.32 6.60
CA GLN A 63 -2.80 -0.08 7.41
C GLN A 63 -1.69 -0.70 6.57
N LEU A 64 -2.02 -1.54 5.58
CA LEU A 64 -1.07 -2.28 4.74
C LEU A 64 -0.24 -1.33 3.86
N GLU A 65 -0.87 -0.37 3.20
CA GLU A 65 -0.17 0.74 2.50
C GLU A 65 0.63 1.61 3.48
N GLY A 66 0.22 1.59 4.74
CA GLY A 66 0.85 2.20 5.89
C GLY A 66 2.06 1.44 6.48
N ARG A 67 2.55 0.34 5.90
CA ARG A 67 3.71 -0.43 6.43
C ARG A 67 5.00 -0.27 5.63
N GLU A 68 6.13 -0.02 6.32
CA GLU A 68 7.48 0.03 5.71
C GLU A 68 7.98 -1.35 5.30
N ASN A 69 7.63 -2.37 6.08
CA ASN A 69 8.02 -3.76 5.85
C ASN A 69 6.77 -4.58 5.51
N ILE A 70 6.73 -5.06 4.27
CA ILE A 70 5.74 -6.02 3.79
C ILE A 70 6.47 -7.28 3.33
N THR A 71 5.84 -8.44 3.49
CA THR A 71 6.41 -9.66 2.93
C THR A 71 6.30 -9.62 1.41
N LEU A 72 7.23 -10.28 0.72
CA LEU A 72 7.17 -10.38 -0.74
C LEU A 72 5.89 -11.09 -1.20
N SER A 73 5.41 -12.10 -0.47
CA SER A 73 4.13 -12.77 -0.78
C SER A 73 2.93 -11.84 -0.62
N THR A 74 2.92 -10.94 0.37
CA THR A 74 1.88 -9.91 0.49
C THR A 74 1.96 -8.90 -0.65
N LEU A 75 3.16 -8.45 -1.01
CA LEU A 75 3.36 -7.54 -2.15
C LEU A 75 2.82 -8.17 -3.44
N VAL A 76 3.26 -9.37 -3.74
CA VAL A 76 2.84 -10.15 -4.91
C VAL A 76 1.33 -10.39 -4.87
N GLY A 77 0.77 -10.86 -3.76
CA GLY A 77 -0.66 -11.12 -3.65
C GLY A 77 -1.54 -9.88 -3.89
N VAL A 78 -1.14 -8.72 -3.40
CA VAL A 78 -1.84 -7.45 -3.69
C VAL A 78 -1.73 -7.08 -5.17
N ILE A 79 -0.55 -7.20 -5.77
CA ILE A 79 -0.34 -6.89 -7.19
C ILE A 79 -1.15 -7.85 -8.08
N SER A 80 -1.15 -9.14 -7.76
CA SER A 80 -1.93 -10.16 -8.48
C SER A 80 -3.43 -9.95 -8.33
N ALA A 81 -3.93 -9.55 -7.15
CA ALA A 81 -5.34 -9.19 -6.95
C ALA A 81 -5.75 -7.93 -7.75
N LEU A 82 -4.79 -7.09 -8.11
CA LEU A 82 -4.97 -5.97 -9.03
C LEU A 82 -4.84 -6.38 -10.50
N GLY A 83 -4.50 -7.64 -10.79
CA GLY A 83 -4.30 -8.19 -12.14
C GLY A 83 -2.92 -7.93 -12.72
N GLY A 84 -1.94 -7.54 -11.88
CA GLY A 84 -0.56 -7.34 -12.28
C GLY A 84 0.31 -8.58 -12.08
N SER A 85 1.43 -8.63 -12.81
CA SER A 85 2.52 -9.59 -12.63
C SER A 85 3.70 -8.95 -11.91
N VAL A 86 4.57 -9.77 -11.31
CA VAL A 86 5.77 -9.31 -10.60
C VAL A 86 7.00 -10.05 -11.11
N ASP A 87 7.96 -9.28 -11.63
CA ASP A 87 9.29 -9.77 -11.97
C ASP A 87 10.31 -9.32 -10.93
N ILE A 88 11.25 -10.19 -10.56
CA ILE A 88 12.39 -9.85 -9.69
C ILE A 88 13.67 -9.82 -10.50
N VAL A 89 14.34 -8.67 -10.48
CA VAL A 89 15.66 -8.51 -11.07
C VAL A 89 16.72 -8.41 -9.96
N ILE A 90 17.69 -9.32 -9.99
CA ILE A 90 18.85 -9.31 -9.10
C ILE A 90 20.04 -8.73 -9.87
N ASN A 91 20.55 -7.58 -9.39
CA ASN A 91 21.69 -6.91 -9.98
C ASN A 91 22.97 -7.22 -9.19
N PHE A 92 24.00 -7.69 -9.89
CA PHE A 92 25.34 -7.89 -9.35
C PHE A 92 26.31 -6.88 -10.00
N PRO A 93 27.27 -6.28 -9.26
CA PRO A 93 28.15 -5.26 -9.81
C PRO A 93 29.03 -5.72 -10.98
N GLU A 94 29.37 -7.00 -11.04
CA GLU A 94 30.32 -7.57 -12.00
C GLU A 94 29.74 -8.71 -12.85
N GLN A 95 28.42 -8.94 -12.79
CA GLN A 95 27.74 -10.02 -13.53
C GLN A 95 26.49 -9.51 -14.21
N GLU A 96 26.02 -10.23 -15.23
CA GLU A 96 24.74 -9.91 -15.87
C GLU A 96 23.58 -10.04 -14.88
N PRO A 97 22.59 -9.12 -14.91
CA PRO A 97 21.42 -9.22 -14.06
C PRO A 97 20.64 -10.51 -14.29
N VAL A 98 20.19 -11.14 -13.22
CA VAL A 98 19.33 -12.32 -13.28
C VAL A 98 17.88 -11.87 -13.08
N CYS A 99 17.02 -12.16 -14.05
CA CYS A 99 15.59 -11.88 -13.97
C CYS A 99 14.80 -13.16 -13.69
N PHE A 100 13.93 -13.11 -12.69
CA PHE A 100 12.90 -14.11 -12.41
C PHE A 100 11.56 -13.50 -12.78
N ALA A 101 11.00 -13.94 -13.90
CA ALA A 101 9.72 -13.44 -14.39
C ALA A 101 8.53 -14.16 -13.73
N GLU A 102 7.40 -13.47 -13.64
CA GLU A 102 6.10 -14.00 -13.20
C GLU A 102 6.18 -14.78 -11.86
N ILE A 103 6.84 -14.19 -10.86
CA ILE A 103 7.12 -14.89 -9.60
C ILE A 103 5.84 -15.27 -8.86
N GLU A 104 4.71 -14.59 -9.14
CA GLU A 104 3.40 -14.91 -8.58
C GLU A 104 3.01 -16.37 -8.80
N THR A 105 3.48 -17.01 -9.86
CA THR A 105 3.26 -18.43 -10.13
C THR A 105 3.87 -19.33 -9.05
N VAL A 106 4.99 -18.91 -8.45
CA VAL A 106 5.64 -19.61 -7.34
C VAL A 106 4.80 -19.47 -6.08
N PHE A 107 4.26 -18.29 -5.79
CA PHE A 107 3.48 -18.02 -4.58
C PHE A 107 2.03 -18.51 -4.65
N SER A 108 1.46 -18.62 -5.85
CA SER A 108 0.10 -19.14 -6.09
C SER A 108 -0.06 -20.60 -5.66
N SER A 109 1.04 -21.35 -5.61
CA SER A 109 1.05 -22.74 -5.13
C SER A 109 0.89 -22.88 -3.61
N GLN A 110 0.94 -21.79 -2.84
CA GLN A 110 0.87 -21.78 -1.37
C GLN A 110 -0.40 -21.09 -0.80
N LEU A 111 -1.24 -20.48 -1.66
CA LEU A 111 -2.43 -19.72 -1.22
C LEU A 111 -3.73 -20.54 -1.17
N ASN A 112 -3.70 -21.81 -1.59
CA ASN A 112 -4.87 -22.71 -1.59
C ASN A 112 -4.89 -23.71 -0.42
N GLU A 113 -4.05 -23.52 0.60
CA GLU A 113 -4.08 -24.31 1.84
C GLU A 113 -4.32 -23.38 3.04
N ASN A 114 -5.56 -22.95 3.25
CA ASN A 114 -6.14 -22.63 4.56
C ASN A 114 -7.66 -22.43 4.46
#